data_AF-A0A397F5P9-F1
#
_entry.id   AF-A0A397F5P9-F1
#
_cell.length_a   1.000
_cell.length_b   1.000
_cell.length_c   1.000
_cell.angle_alpha   90.00
_cell.angle_beta   90.00
_cell.angle_gamma   90.00
#
_symmetry.space_group_name_H-M   'P 1'
#
loop_
_entity.id
_entity.type
_entity.pdbx_description
1 polymer ?
#
loop_
_entity_poly.entity_id
_entity_poly.type
_entity_poly.pdbx_seq_one_letter_code
_entity_poly.pdbx_strand_id
1 'polypeptide(L)'
;MFQGSANKSLGREANIEGIVSVTTTLLDTASEVTLVTSGVMKSLERAAVEVTVISREPSVIQPYGQAPTLKGDRQVQFKLVTLDTPCGPLSLRGLKAWVDTSPNAAQLLSSREVMQWLGFSEVDLLSHAFANQEVWDVIVVDKPPANVSRMTHGPPQATSAVMTGFR
;
A
#
# COMPACT_ATOMS: atom_id res chain seq x y z
N MET A 1 -14.00 -27.14 11.00
CA MET A 1 -15.20 -26.33 10.70
C MET A 1 -14.69 -24.95 10.30
N PHE A 2 -14.58 -24.67 9.00
CA PHE A 2 -14.02 -23.40 8.51
C PHE A 2 -15.14 -22.36 8.53
N GLN A 3 -15.09 -21.46 9.51
CA GLN A 3 -16.03 -20.36 9.62
C GLN A 3 -15.77 -19.40 8.46
N GLY A 4 -16.79 -19.21 7.62
CA GLY A 4 -16.73 -18.34 6.46
C GLY A 4 -16.29 -16.95 6.87
N SER A 5 -15.13 -16.53 6.36
CA SER A 5 -14.65 -15.17 6.52
C SER A 5 -15.59 -14.28 5.70
N ALA A 6 -16.55 -13.66 6.38
CA ALA A 6 -17.32 -12.56 5.82
C ALA A 6 -16.33 -11.57 5.17
N ASN A 7 -16.67 -11.11 3.98
CA ASN A 7 -15.93 -10.06 3.27
C ASN A 7 -15.91 -8.79 4.14
N LYS A 8 -14.97 -8.69 5.09
CA LYS A 8 -14.51 -7.40 5.56
C LYS A 8 -13.95 -6.72 4.31
N SER A 9 -14.59 -5.64 3.89
CA SER A 9 -13.94 -4.65 3.03
C SER A 9 -12.55 -4.44 3.59
N LEU A 10 -11.51 -4.40 2.72
CA LEU A 10 -10.17 -4.04 3.15
C LEU A 10 -10.31 -2.86 4.13
N GLY A 11 -9.93 -3.05 5.39
CA GLY A 11 -9.93 -1.96 6.35
C GLY A 11 -9.00 -0.92 5.73
N ARG A 12 -9.55 0.13 5.11
CA ARG A 12 -8.74 1.15 4.41
C ARG A 12 -8.05 2.07 5.41
N GLU A 13 -7.84 1.57 6.61
CA GLU A 13 -7.29 2.28 7.73
C GLU A 13 -5.82 1.89 7.87
N ALA A 14 -4.98 2.92 7.95
CA ALA A 14 -3.61 2.79 8.34
C ALA A 14 -3.42 3.46 9.69
N ASN A 15 -2.67 2.81 10.56
CA ASN A 15 -2.19 3.41 11.79
C ASN A 15 -0.71 3.80 11.61
N ILE A 16 -0.43 5.09 11.76
CA ILE A 16 0.91 5.65 11.63
C ILE A 16 1.48 5.87 13.03
N GLU A 17 2.69 5.33 13.25
CA GLU A 17 3.45 5.41 14.51
C GLU A 17 2.73 4.83 15.74
N GLY A 18 1.73 3.98 15.57
CA GLY A 18 0.92 3.46 16.68
C GLY A 18 -0.18 4.43 17.15
N ILE A 19 -0.27 5.63 16.57
CA ILE A 19 -0.96 6.77 17.18
C ILE A 19 -2.00 7.39 16.25
N VAL A 20 -1.62 7.73 15.02
CA VAL A 20 -2.51 8.45 14.10
C VAL A 20 -3.22 7.46 13.18
N SER A 21 -4.54 7.39 13.31
CA SER A 21 -5.40 6.66 12.38
C SER A 21 -5.67 7.47 11.11
N VAL A 22 -5.53 6.83 9.96
CA VAL A 22 -5.79 7.37 8.63
C VAL A 22 -6.78 6.45 7.92
N THR A 23 -8.04 6.85 7.86
CA THR A 23 -9.14 6.03 7.32
C THR A 23 -9.21 6.01 5.78
N THR A 24 -8.43 6.86 5.12
CA THR A 24 -8.39 6.98 3.67
C THR A 24 -7.04 6.51 3.17
N THR A 25 -6.87 5.19 3.10
CA THR A 25 -5.66 4.55 2.57
C THR A 25 -5.92 3.96 1.19
N LEU A 26 -5.03 4.24 0.25
CA LEU A 26 -5.04 3.70 -1.10
C LEU A 26 -3.77 2.89 -1.36
N LEU A 27 -3.95 1.70 -1.93
CA LEU A 27 -2.89 0.89 -2.51
C LEU A 27 -2.88 1.15 -4.01
N ASP A 28 -1.88 1.88 -4.51
CA ASP A 28 -1.87 2.40 -5.87
C ASP A 28 -0.68 1.86 -6.67
N THR A 29 -0.95 0.88 -7.53
CA THR A 29 0.03 0.27 -8.42
C THR A 29 0.40 1.15 -9.61
N ALA A 30 -0.36 2.21 -9.89
CA ALA A 30 -0.04 3.18 -10.93
C ALA A 30 0.88 4.29 -10.42
N SER A 31 0.95 4.51 -9.11
CA SER A 31 1.83 5.52 -8.51
C SER A 31 3.26 5.02 -8.36
N GLU A 32 4.23 5.84 -8.78
CA GLU A 32 5.66 5.61 -8.51
C GLU A 32 6.06 5.99 -7.08
N VAL A 33 5.31 6.91 -6.45
CA VAL A 33 5.68 7.51 -5.16
C VAL A 33 4.61 7.29 -4.09
N THR A 34 5.06 6.96 -2.88
CA THR A 34 4.17 6.92 -1.70
C THR A 34 3.92 8.36 -1.25
N LEU A 35 2.66 8.68 -0.97
CA LEU A 35 2.21 10.03 -0.64
C LEU A 35 1.44 10.05 0.67
N VAL A 36 1.64 11.08 1.46
CA VAL A 36 0.76 11.45 2.58
C VAL A 36 0.32 12.89 2.43
N THR A 37 -0.90 13.20 2.84
CA THR A 37 -1.39 14.59 2.83
C THR A 37 -0.94 15.35 4.08
N SER A 38 -0.96 16.68 3.99
CA SER A 38 -0.70 17.58 5.11
C SER A 38 -1.58 17.32 6.34
N GLY A 39 -2.78 16.75 6.15
CA GLY A 39 -3.68 16.34 7.24
C GLY A 39 -3.08 15.24 8.14
N VAL A 40 -2.30 14.31 7.58
CA VAL A 40 -1.55 13.31 8.35
C VAL A 40 -0.49 14.00 9.20
N MET A 41 0.30 14.87 8.58
CA MET A 41 1.40 15.58 9.26
C MET A 41 0.89 16.44 10.43
N LYS A 42 -0.18 17.21 10.22
CA LYS A 42 -0.81 18.01 11.28
C LYS A 42 -1.33 17.14 12.44
N SER A 43 -1.80 15.94 12.15
CA SER A 43 -2.29 15.01 13.18
C SER A 43 -1.14 14.43 14.00
N LEU A 44 -0.01 14.11 13.37
CA LEU A 44 1.21 13.68 14.04
C LEU A 44 1.80 14.80 14.92
N GLU A 45 1.85 16.03 14.40
CA GLU A 45 2.27 17.21 15.15
C GLU A 45 1.41 17.43 16.40
N ARG A 46 0.08 17.34 16.28
CA ARG A 46 -0.85 17.46 17.42
C ARG A 46 -0.63 16.36 18.47
N ALA A 47 -0.23 15.17 18.02
CA ALA A 47 0.07 14.05 18.89
C ALA A 47 1.52 14.07 19.42
N ALA A 48 2.29 15.14 19.17
CA ALA A 48 3.69 15.29 19.53
C ALA A 48 4.60 14.15 19.02
N VAL A 49 4.27 13.61 17.84
CA VAL A 49 5.04 12.55 17.18
C VAL A 49 6.07 13.17 16.25
N GLU A 50 7.35 12.92 16.53
CA GLU A 50 8.44 13.35 15.67
C GLU A 50 8.59 12.42 14.46
N VAL A 51 8.58 12.99 13.26
CA VAL A 51 8.76 12.27 11.99
C VAL A 51 10.10 12.67 11.38
N THR A 52 10.90 11.68 10.98
CA THR A 52 12.19 11.91 10.33
C THR A 52 11.98 12.53 8.95
N VAL A 53 12.60 13.69 8.68
CA VAL A 53 12.64 14.29 7.34
C VAL A 53 13.89 13.78 6.62
N ILE A 54 13.71 13.09 5.49
CA ILE A 54 14.81 12.54 4.68
C ILE A 54 15.31 13.57 3.66
N SER A 55 14.40 14.30 3.04
CA SER A 55 14.74 15.35 2.07
C SER A 55 13.82 16.56 2.27
N ARG A 56 14.41 17.75 2.16
CA ARG A 56 13.68 19.04 2.14
C ARG A 56 13.62 19.66 0.75
N GLU A 57 14.20 18.99 -0.24
CA GLU A 57 14.17 19.48 -1.61
C GLU A 57 12.77 19.22 -2.19
N PRO A 58 12.04 20.28 -2.60
CA PRO A 58 10.72 20.11 -3.16
C PRO A 58 10.79 19.29 -4.44
N SER A 59 9.83 18.39 -4.62
CA SER A 59 9.67 17.61 -5.83
C SER A 59 8.29 17.83 -6.44
N VAL A 60 8.27 17.72 -7.75
CA VAL A 60 7.08 17.87 -8.57
C VAL A 60 6.56 16.47 -8.87
N ILE A 61 5.40 16.14 -8.32
CA ILE A 61 4.74 14.85 -8.56
C ILE A 61 3.64 15.13 -9.57
N GLN A 62 3.75 14.53 -10.76
CA GLN A 62 2.79 14.73 -11.83
C GLN A 62 1.79 13.57 -11.86
N PRO A 63 0.52 13.80 -11.46
CA PRO A 63 -0.49 12.77 -11.57
C PRO A 63 -0.78 12.44 -13.03
N TYR A 64 -1.31 11.25 -13.27
CA TYR A 64 -1.73 10.84 -14.61
C TYR A 64 -2.91 11.70 -15.10
N GLY A 65 -2.91 12.03 -16.40
CA GLY A 65 -3.99 12.78 -17.04
C GLY A 65 -3.90 14.29 -16.83
N GLN A 66 -5.05 14.95 -16.72
CA GLN A 66 -5.15 16.42 -16.57
C GLN A 66 -5.25 16.89 -15.13
N ALA A 67 -5.00 16.01 -14.17
CA ALA A 67 -5.03 16.38 -12.76
C ALA A 67 -3.88 17.37 -12.44
N PRO A 68 -4.12 18.34 -11.54
CA PRO A 68 -3.10 19.31 -11.17
C PRO A 68 -1.84 18.65 -10.59
N THR A 69 -0.69 19.19 -10.94
CA THR A 69 0.59 18.76 -10.39
C THR A 69 0.63 18.94 -8.88
N LEU A 70 1.03 17.90 -8.16
CA LEU A 70 1.21 17.93 -6.72
C LEU A 70 2.62 18.45 -6.39
N LYS A 71 2.71 19.30 -5.36
CA LYS A 71 3.98 19.77 -4.82
C LYS A 71 4.30 18.99 -3.56
N GLY A 72 5.21 18.04 -3.69
CA GLY A 72 5.84 17.38 -2.57
C GLY A 72 6.87 18.33 -1.97
N ASP A 73 6.61 18.93 -0.81
CA ASP A 73 7.54 19.93 -0.23
C ASP A 73 8.74 19.28 0.47
N ARG A 74 8.54 18.07 1.00
CA ARG A 74 9.56 17.27 1.68
C ARG A 74 9.23 15.79 1.59
N GLN A 75 10.27 14.97 1.74
CA GLN A 75 10.14 13.53 1.92
C GLN A 75 10.38 13.18 3.38
N VAL A 76 9.48 12.39 3.96
CA VAL A 76 9.53 11.92 5.34
C VAL A 76 9.69 10.42 5.43
N GLN A 77 10.14 9.93 6.58
CA GLN A 77 10.16 8.52 6.93
C GLN A 77 9.34 8.26 8.19
N PHE A 78 8.42 7.32 8.08
CA PHE A 78 7.72 6.75 9.23
C PHE A 78 8.48 5.53 9.74
N LYS A 79 8.66 5.41 11.05
CA LYS A 79 9.25 4.23 11.68
C LYS A 79 8.34 3.02 11.53
N LEU A 80 7.02 3.24 11.64
CA LEU A 80 6.02 2.20 11.53
C LEU A 80 4.72 2.73 10.93
N VAL A 81 4.23 2.06 9.89
CA VAL A 81 2.86 2.18 9.36
C VAL A 81 2.23 0.81 9.39
N THR A 82 1.07 0.67 10.01
CA THR A 82 0.35 -0.60 10.08
C THR A 82 -0.95 -0.49 9.31
N LEU A 83 -1.07 -1.28 8.25
CA LEU A 83 -2.30 -1.40 7.47
C LEU A 83 -3.22 -2.42 8.14
N ASP A 84 -4.49 -2.06 8.34
CA ASP A 84 -5.47 -3.04 8.79
C ASP A 84 -5.89 -3.92 7.60
N THR A 85 -5.71 -5.24 7.73
CA THR A 85 -6.06 -6.17 6.66
C THR A 85 -7.00 -7.25 7.20
N PRO A 86 -7.85 -7.87 6.35
CA PRO A 86 -8.72 -8.96 6.79
C PRO A 86 -7.97 -10.15 7.41
N CYS A 87 -6.68 -10.32 7.11
CA CYS A 87 -5.84 -11.39 7.62
C CYS A 87 -5.05 -11.00 8.89
N GLY A 88 -5.26 -9.79 9.41
CA GLY A 88 -4.51 -9.21 10.53
C GLY A 88 -3.71 -7.97 10.14
N PRO A 89 -3.11 -7.27 11.12
CA PRO A 89 -2.32 -6.08 10.86
C PRO A 89 -1.07 -6.39 10.03
N LEU A 90 -0.80 -5.56 9.02
CA LEU A 90 0.40 -5.62 8.19
C LEU A 90 1.28 -4.40 8.44
N SER A 91 2.46 -4.63 9.00
CA SER A 91 3.38 -3.56 9.39
C SER A 91 4.47 -3.29 8.36
N LEU A 92 4.58 -2.02 7.96
CA LEU A 92 5.61 -1.46 7.09
C LEU A 92 6.55 -0.60 7.94
N ARG A 93 7.84 -0.95 8.00
CA ARG A 93 8.84 -0.19 8.76
C ARG A 93 9.69 0.66 7.82
N GLY A 94 10.01 1.88 8.24
CA GLY A 94 10.85 2.79 7.48
C GLY A 94 10.21 3.30 6.18
N LEU A 95 8.86 3.30 6.11
CA LEU A 95 8.11 3.73 4.93
C LEU A 95 8.43 5.19 4.62
N LYS A 96 8.93 5.45 3.42
CA LYS A 96 9.22 6.79 2.93
C LYS A 96 8.01 7.33 2.18
N ALA A 97 7.65 8.58 2.42
CA ALA A 97 6.52 9.22 1.75
C ALA A 97 6.83 10.68 1.42
N TRP A 98 6.34 11.15 0.28
CA TRP A 98 6.28 12.56 -0.02
C TRP A 98 5.08 13.19 0.68
N VAL A 99 5.26 14.42 1.18
CA VAL A 99 4.18 15.19 1.81
C VAL A 99 3.53 16.08 0.77
N ASP A 100 2.27 15.81 0.46
CA ASP A 100 1.42 16.74 -0.30
C ASP A 100 0.91 17.86 0.62
N THR A 101 1.31 19.08 0.30
CA THR A 101 0.95 20.29 1.05
C THR A 101 -0.44 20.84 0.72
N SER A 102 -1.14 20.24 -0.24
CA SER A 102 -2.51 20.62 -0.55
C SER A 102 -3.41 20.47 0.70
N PRO A 103 -4.41 21.36 0.86
CA PRO A 103 -5.29 21.36 2.02
C PRO A 103 -6.32 20.22 1.90
N ASN A 104 -5.87 19.00 2.22
CA ASN A 104 -6.68 17.79 2.09
C ASN A 104 -6.87 17.09 3.44
N ALA A 105 -7.92 16.26 3.52
CA ALA A 105 -8.11 15.32 4.63
C ALA A 105 -6.89 14.39 4.78
N ALA A 106 -6.74 13.76 5.94
CA ALA A 106 -5.66 12.80 6.18
C ALA A 106 -5.81 11.58 5.23
N GLN A 107 -4.82 11.39 4.34
CA GLN A 107 -4.80 10.30 3.38
C GLN A 107 -3.38 9.73 3.27
N LEU A 108 -3.32 8.43 2.99
CA LEU A 108 -2.08 7.70 2.69
C LEU A 108 -2.26 6.96 1.36
N LEU A 109 -1.30 7.11 0.47
CA LEU A 109 -1.22 6.39 -0.80
C LEU A 109 0.09 5.62 -0.84
N SER A 110 0.02 4.30 -0.99
CA SER A 110 1.20 3.43 -1.13
C SER A 110 1.49 3.18 -2.61
N SER A 111 2.75 3.38 -3.01
CA SER A 111 3.18 3.24 -4.41
C SER A 111 3.27 1.80 -4.88
N ARG A 112 3.45 1.66 -6.20
CA ARG A 112 3.83 0.42 -6.88
C ARG A 112 4.99 -0.29 -6.21
N GLU A 113 6.06 0.43 -5.84
CA GLU A 113 7.24 -0.16 -5.20
C GLU A 113 6.86 -0.86 -3.88
N VAL A 114 6.05 -0.19 -3.05
CA VAL A 114 5.52 -0.78 -1.81
C VAL A 114 4.66 -2.00 -2.13
N MET A 115 3.78 -1.90 -3.12
CA MET A 115 2.92 -3.01 -3.54
C MET A 115 3.72 -4.22 -4.01
N GLN A 116 4.82 -4.01 -4.75
CA GLN A 116 5.73 -5.07 -5.18
C GLN A 116 6.43 -5.73 -4.00
N TRP A 117 6.86 -4.97 -2.98
CA TRP A 117 7.39 -5.55 -1.73
C TRP A 117 6.35 -6.40 -1.00
N LEU A 118 5.07 -6.06 -1.11
CA LEU A 118 3.96 -6.83 -0.57
C LEU A 118 3.58 -8.05 -1.43
N GLY A 119 4.30 -8.31 -2.52
CA GLY A 119 4.08 -9.45 -3.40
C GLY A 119 3.09 -9.21 -4.54
N PHE A 120 2.65 -7.96 -4.77
CA PHE A 120 1.87 -7.65 -5.96
C PHE A 120 2.75 -7.72 -7.21
N SER A 121 2.28 -8.47 -8.21
CA SER A 121 2.93 -8.60 -9.51
C SER A 121 1.86 -8.53 -10.59
N GLU A 122 1.95 -7.53 -11.47
CA GLU A 122 1.03 -7.37 -12.59
C GLU A 122 1.17 -8.53 -13.58
N VAL A 123 2.39 -9.01 -13.81
CA VAL A 123 2.66 -10.16 -14.68
C VAL A 123 2.02 -11.41 -14.12
N ASP A 124 2.16 -11.69 -12.83
CA ASP A 124 1.52 -12.85 -12.22
C ASP A 124 0.00 -12.68 -12.26
N LEU A 125 -0.52 -11.49 -11.93
CA LEU A 125 -1.93 -11.16 -12.00
C LEU A 125 -2.53 -11.53 -13.36
N LEU A 126 -1.94 -11.00 -14.43
CA LEU A 126 -2.41 -11.20 -15.80
C LEU A 126 -2.17 -12.62 -16.30
N SER A 127 -1.04 -13.24 -15.94
CA SER A 127 -0.72 -14.62 -16.35
C SER A 127 -1.71 -15.63 -15.76
N HIS A 128 -2.07 -15.48 -14.48
CA HIS A 128 -3.09 -16.32 -13.86
C HIS A 128 -4.49 -16.03 -14.43
N ALA A 129 -4.82 -14.77 -14.70
CA ALA A 129 -6.09 -14.41 -15.33
C ALA A 129 -6.20 -15.08 -16.71
N PHE A 130 -5.16 -15.00 -17.53
CA PHE A 130 -5.08 -15.65 -18.85
C PHE A 130 -5.18 -17.17 -18.74
N ALA A 131 -4.44 -17.79 -17.81
CA ALA A 131 -4.49 -19.24 -17.59
C ALA A 131 -5.89 -19.72 -17.17
N ASN A 132 -6.64 -18.89 -16.46
CA ASN A 132 -8.04 -19.19 -16.12
C ASN A 132 -8.96 -19.01 -17.33
N GLN A 133 -8.80 -17.91 -18.08
CA GLN A 133 -9.59 -17.57 -19.25
C GLN A 133 -8.91 -16.48 -20.08
N GLU A 134 -8.78 -16.69 -21.39
CA GLU A 134 -8.16 -15.72 -22.30
C GLU A 134 -9.09 -14.53 -22.60
N VAL A 135 -10.38 -14.78 -22.81
CA VAL A 135 -11.36 -13.76 -23.21
C VAL A 135 -12.40 -13.56 -22.11
N TRP A 136 -12.50 -12.34 -21.56
CA TRP A 136 -13.44 -12.01 -20.48
C TRP A 136 -14.59 -11.16 -21.00
N ASP A 137 -15.83 -11.62 -20.83
CA ASP A 137 -17.02 -10.79 -21.05
C ASP A 137 -17.23 -9.85 -19.85
N VAL A 138 -16.90 -8.57 -20.00
CA VAL A 138 -16.99 -7.54 -18.92
C VAL A 138 -18.30 -6.74 -18.98
N ILE A 139 -19.29 -7.23 -19.72
CA ILE A 139 -20.58 -6.58 -19.92
C ILE A 139 -21.52 -6.85 -18.73
N VAL A 140 -21.38 -6.00 -17.70
CA VAL A 140 -22.24 -5.82 -16.52
C VAL A 140 -22.42 -7.06 -15.65
N VAL A 141 -21.69 -7.11 -14.54
CA VAL A 141 -21.60 -8.28 -13.69
C VAL A 141 -21.80 -7.87 -12.23
N ASP A 142 -23.01 -8.10 -11.70
CA ASP A 142 -23.31 -8.04 -10.26
C ASP A 142 -22.57 -9.13 -9.45
N LYS A 143 -21.87 -10.06 -10.12
CA LYS A 143 -21.13 -11.15 -9.47
C LYS A 143 -19.94 -11.66 -10.29
N PRO A 144 -18.68 -11.56 -9.82
CA PRO A 144 -17.52 -12.04 -10.56
C PRO A 144 -17.69 -13.50 -11.03
N PRO A 145 -17.17 -13.86 -12.22
CA PRO A 145 -17.42 -15.16 -12.81
C PRO A 145 -16.86 -16.29 -11.94
N ALA A 146 -17.51 -17.45 -12.00
CA ALA A 146 -17.30 -18.54 -11.04
C ALA A 146 -15.89 -19.17 -11.08
N ASN A 147 -15.11 -18.90 -12.12
CA ASN A 147 -13.74 -19.37 -12.32
C ASN A 147 -12.67 -18.44 -11.73
N VAL A 148 -13.02 -17.32 -11.09
CA VAL A 148 -12.05 -16.48 -10.39
C VAL A 148 -11.56 -17.20 -9.13
N SER A 149 -10.47 -17.94 -9.26
CA SER A 149 -9.72 -18.42 -8.10
C SER A 149 -8.97 -17.25 -7.47
N ARG A 150 -9.19 -17.02 -6.18
CA ARG A 150 -8.45 -16.01 -5.42
C ARG A 150 -6.98 -16.39 -5.40
N MET A 151 -6.09 -15.47 -5.77
CA MET A 151 -4.65 -15.67 -5.62
C MET A 151 -4.33 -15.94 -4.15
N THR A 152 -3.96 -17.17 -3.83
CA THR A 152 -3.42 -17.54 -2.52
C THR A 152 -1.92 -17.75 -2.69
N HIS A 153 -1.13 -16.73 -2.39
CA HIS A 153 0.29 -16.96 -2.15
C HIS A 153 0.43 -17.61 -0.77
N GLY A 154 1.00 -18.81 -0.73
CA GLY A 154 1.40 -19.45 0.52
C GLY A 154 2.43 -18.59 1.26
N PRO A 155 2.63 -18.81 2.58
CA PRO A 155 3.59 -18.03 3.35
C PRO A 155 5.00 -18.14 2.74
N PRO A 156 5.81 -17.07 2.79
CA PRO A 156 7.16 -17.09 2.24
C PRO A 156 7.96 -18.23 2.88
N GLN A 157 8.47 -19.15 2.05
CA GLN A 157 9.40 -20.17 2.52
C GLN A 157 10.71 -19.47 2.89
N ALA A 158 11.04 -19.48 4.18
CA ALA A 158 12.35 -19.06 4.66
C ALA A 158 13.39 -20.05 4.15
N THR A 159 14.19 -19.66 3.16
CA THR A 159 15.39 -20.38 2.75
C THR A 159 16.42 -20.30 3.88
N SER A 160 16.53 -21.38 4.65
CA SER A 160 17.61 -21.55 5.62
C SER A 160 18.91 -21.80 4.87
N ALA A 161 19.77 -20.78 4.78
CA ALA A 161 21.14 -20.96 4.33
C ALA A 161 21.93 -21.65 5.46
N VAL A 162 22.15 -22.95 5.33
CA VAL A 162 23.12 -23.68 6.16
C VAL A 162 24.52 -23.25 5.72
N MET A 163 25.18 -22.47 6.57
CA MET A 163 26.59 -22.10 6.41
C MET A 163 27.45 -23.32 6.78
N THR A 164 27.91 -24.07 5.78
CA THR A 164 28.88 -25.15 6.00
C THR A 164 30.24 -24.52 6.29
N GLY A 165 30.72 -24.73 7.51
CA GLY A 165 32.02 -24.26 7.99
C GLY A 165 33.19 -24.88 7.23
N PHE A 166 34.18 -24.05 6.97
CA PHE A 166 35.51 -24.45 6.50
C PHE A 166 36.18 -25.39 7.51
N ARG A 167 36.91 -26.39 7.00
CA ARG A 167 38.02 -27.02 7.70
C ARG A 167 39.21 -27.09 6.77
#